data_AF-A0A1Q9NPG3-F1
#
_entry.id   AF-A0A1Q9NPG3-F1
#
_cell.length_a   1.000
_cell.length_b   1.000
_cell.length_c   1.000
_cell.angle_alpha   90.00
_cell.angle_beta   90.00
_cell.angle_gamma   90.00
#
_symmetry.space_group_name_H-M   'P 1'
#
loop_
_entity.id
_entity.type
_entity.pdbx_description
1 polymer ?
#
loop_
_entity_poly.entity_id
_entity_poly.type
_entity_poly.pdbx_seq_one_letter_code
_entity_poly.pdbx_strand_id
1 'polypeptide(L)'
;MKRHEALQPLSRDHYVGLTLAMRLIRGKPENLKSNWPPNNNLKLQAQQAIQIFEKDLYDHFKEEKNILFDKAKSFLQENEGKGFLERVLKQHDEFYKLFQELDQGSEDIIKERLVYTGEFQELDQGSEDIIKERLVYTGELLDNHVRIEERDLFPAIENFTPVSLNEFLELICVMNLKTVDHSPIMQ
;
A
#
# COMPACT_ATOMS: atom_id res chain seq x y z
N MET A 1 -13.15 -7.96 -16.98
CA MET A 1 -12.15 -8.66 -17.82
C MET A 1 -11.26 -9.47 -16.90
N LYS A 2 -10.80 -10.66 -17.29
CA LYS A 2 -9.75 -11.35 -16.53
C LYS A 2 -8.41 -10.67 -16.84
N ARG A 3 -7.61 -10.39 -15.81
CA ARG A 3 -6.23 -9.91 -15.95
C ARG A 3 -5.38 -10.95 -16.65
N HIS A 4 -4.35 -10.50 -17.34
CA HIS A 4 -3.28 -11.36 -17.82
C HIS A 4 -2.71 -12.21 -16.66
N GLU A 5 -2.38 -13.49 -16.91
CA GLU A 5 -1.97 -14.45 -15.87
C GLU A 5 -0.81 -13.93 -15.00
N ALA A 6 0.17 -13.31 -15.65
CA ALA A 6 1.26 -12.52 -15.08
C ALA A 6 0.87 -11.55 -13.95
N LEU A 7 -0.26 -10.84 -14.08
CA LEU A 7 -0.70 -9.82 -13.12
C LEU A 7 -1.70 -10.35 -12.09
N GLN A 8 -2.23 -11.56 -12.29
CA GLN A 8 -3.22 -12.12 -11.38
C GLN A 8 -2.72 -12.30 -9.94
N PRO A 9 -1.44 -12.66 -9.66
CA PRO A 9 -0.93 -12.70 -8.29
C PRO A 9 -1.07 -11.34 -7.59
N LEU A 10 -0.50 -10.28 -8.16
CA LEU A 10 -0.60 -8.91 -7.63
C LEU A 10 -2.06 -8.46 -7.49
N SER A 11 -2.90 -8.75 -8.49
CA SER A 11 -4.32 -8.40 -8.46
C SER A 11 -5.12 -9.13 -7.36
N ARG A 12 -4.68 -10.32 -6.93
CA ARG A 12 -5.35 -11.06 -5.84
C ARG A 12 -5.05 -10.42 -4.50
N ASP A 13 -3.83 -9.92 -4.32
CA ASP A 13 -3.38 -9.30 -3.06
C ASP A 13 -4.12 -7.98 -2.78
N HIS A 14 -4.61 -7.30 -3.83
CA HIS A 14 -5.52 -6.16 -3.72
C HIS A 14 -6.81 -6.42 -2.92
N TYR A 15 -7.24 -7.68 -2.80
CA TYR A 15 -8.38 -8.01 -1.94
C TYR A 15 -8.14 -7.60 -0.49
N VAL A 16 -6.91 -7.79 0.02
CA VAL A 16 -6.53 -7.39 1.38
C VAL A 16 -6.60 -5.86 1.50
N GLY A 17 -6.04 -5.15 0.52
CA GLY A 17 -6.08 -3.69 0.46
C GLY A 17 -7.50 -3.13 0.49
N LEU A 18 -8.39 -3.62 -0.39
CA LEU A 18 -9.79 -3.17 -0.43
C LEU A 18 -10.56 -3.51 0.85
N THR A 19 -10.29 -4.67 1.45
CA THR A 19 -10.90 -5.06 2.72
C THR A 19 -10.47 -4.12 3.84
N LEU A 20 -9.18 -3.79 3.93
CA LEU A 20 -8.66 -2.82 4.89
C LEU A 20 -9.24 -1.42 4.64
N ALA A 21 -9.27 -0.96 3.39
CA ALA A 21 -9.84 0.33 3.00
C ALA A 21 -11.28 0.48 3.51
N MET A 22 -12.12 -0.52 3.24
CA MET A 22 -13.51 -0.54 3.66
C MET A 22 -13.67 -0.51 5.19
N ARG A 23 -12.82 -1.22 5.93
CA ARG A 23 -12.83 -1.24 7.39
C ARG A 23 -12.44 0.11 7.99
N LEU A 24 -11.42 0.74 7.43
CA LEU A 24 -10.92 2.05 7.85
C LEU A 24 -11.94 3.17 7.59
N ILE A 25 -12.54 3.18 6.40
CA ILE A 25 -13.56 4.19 6.02
C ILE A 25 -14.81 4.06 6.91
N ARG A 26 -15.27 2.84 7.18
CA ARG A 26 -16.49 2.61 7.97
C ARG A 26 -16.24 2.69 9.47
N GLY A 27 -15.00 2.45 9.90
CA GLY A 27 -14.57 2.41 11.28
C GLY A 27 -15.28 1.36 12.14
N LYS A 28 -15.98 0.39 11.55
CA LYS A 28 -16.82 -0.59 12.27
C LYS A 28 -16.69 -2.00 11.70
N PRO A 29 -16.92 -3.04 12.51
CA PRO A 29 -16.96 -4.41 12.01
C PRO A 29 -18.06 -4.57 10.96
N GLU A 30 -17.76 -5.26 9.87
CA GLU A 30 -18.73 -5.49 8.78
C GLU A 30 -19.89 -6.39 9.21
N ASN A 31 -19.64 -7.29 10.15
CA ASN A 31 -20.62 -8.19 10.74
C ASN A 31 -20.15 -8.65 12.13
N LEU A 32 -21.03 -9.31 12.88
CA LEU A 32 -20.77 -9.79 14.24
C LEU A 32 -19.64 -10.82 14.36
N LYS A 33 -19.19 -11.43 13.25
CA LYS A 33 -18.08 -12.39 13.22
C LYS A 33 -16.75 -11.74 12.83
N SER A 34 -16.74 -10.45 12.49
CA SER A 34 -15.53 -9.73 12.15
C SER A 34 -14.70 -9.46 13.41
N ASN A 35 -13.41 -9.77 13.36
CA ASN A 35 -12.45 -9.45 14.42
C ASN A 35 -11.98 -7.99 14.37
N TRP A 36 -12.60 -7.14 13.54
CA TRP A 36 -12.28 -5.73 13.45
C TRP A 36 -12.77 -4.98 14.71
N PRO A 37 -12.00 -4.05 15.29
CA PRO A 37 -12.38 -3.36 16.51
C PRO A 37 -13.58 -2.45 16.30
N PRO A 38 -14.42 -2.25 17.33
CA PRO A 38 -15.51 -1.29 17.29
C PRO A 38 -15.02 0.16 17.18
N ASN A 39 -15.89 1.08 16.75
CA ASN A 39 -15.56 2.49 16.47
C ASN A 39 -15.02 3.26 17.69
N ASN A 40 -15.35 2.80 18.91
CA ASN A 40 -14.89 3.40 20.15
C ASN A 40 -13.50 2.91 20.58
N ASN A 41 -12.77 2.18 19.72
CA ASN A 41 -11.40 1.76 19.99
C ASN A 41 -10.48 2.03 18.79
N LEU A 42 -10.28 3.32 18.49
CA LEU A 42 -9.47 3.79 17.37
C LEU A 42 -8.01 3.33 17.46
N LYS A 43 -7.45 3.26 18.68
CA LYS A 43 -6.09 2.76 18.91
C LYS A 43 -5.93 1.32 18.43
N LEU A 44 -6.88 0.45 18.76
CA LEU A 44 -6.83 -0.94 18.31
C LEU A 44 -7.08 -1.07 16.80
N GLN A 45 -7.89 -0.18 16.19
CA GLN A 45 -8.04 -0.13 14.73
C GLN A 45 -6.73 0.24 14.05
N ALA A 46 -6.03 1.26 14.55
CA ALA A 46 -4.72 1.65 14.05
C ALA A 46 -3.71 0.50 14.16
N GLN A 47 -3.64 -0.16 15.33
CA GLN A 47 -2.76 -1.30 15.55
C GLN A 47 -3.04 -2.46 14.57
N GLN A 48 -4.31 -2.80 14.34
CA GLN A 48 -4.65 -3.83 13.36
C GLN A 48 -4.33 -3.41 11.93
N ALA A 49 -4.51 -2.12 11.59
CA ALA A 49 -4.17 -1.60 10.28
C ALA A 49 -2.65 -1.71 10.02
N ILE A 50 -1.82 -1.35 11.01
CA ILE A 50 -0.35 -1.51 10.96
C ILE A 50 0.01 -2.97 10.75
N GLN A 51 -0.58 -3.90 11.52
CA GLN A 51 -0.29 -5.33 11.39
C GLN A 51 -0.62 -5.87 9.99
N ILE A 52 -1.76 -5.46 9.40
CA ILE A 52 -2.12 -5.85 8.04
C ILE A 52 -1.16 -5.23 7.02
N PHE A 53 -0.77 -3.97 7.22
CA PHE A 53 0.19 -3.31 6.36
C PHE A 53 1.54 -4.04 6.36
N GLU A 54 2.13 -4.28 7.53
CA GLU A 54 3.42 -4.95 7.67
C GLU A 54 3.41 -6.37 7.11
N LYS A 55 2.33 -7.11 7.35
CA LYS A 55 2.24 -8.52 6.99
C LYS A 55 1.89 -8.75 5.53
N ASP A 56 0.98 -7.95 4.97
CA ASP A 56 0.34 -8.24 3.70
C ASP A 56 0.62 -7.17 2.63
N LEU A 57 0.62 -5.87 2.98
CA LEU A 57 0.72 -4.79 1.97
C LEU A 57 2.15 -4.30 1.72
N TYR A 58 3.04 -4.38 2.71
CA TYR A 58 4.41 -3.89 2.61
C TYR A 58 5.18 -4.63 1.51
N ASP A 59 5.13 -5.96 1.54
CA ASP A 59 5.79 -6.81 0.56
C ASP A 59 5.09 -6.73 -0.81
N HIS A 60 3.76 -6.64 -0.85
CA HIS A 60 2.99 -6.41 -2.09
C HIS A 60 3.50 -5.16 -2.84
N PHE A 61 3.55 -4.00 -2.18
CA PHE A 61 4.05 -2.76 -2.81
C PHE A 61 5.51 -2.87 -3.25
N LYS A 62 6.33 -3.56 -2.46
CA LYS A 62 7.74 -3.80 -2.78
C LYS A 62 7.89 -4.69 -4.02
N GLU A 63 7.07 -5.72 -4.16
CA GLU A 63 7.05 -6.59 -5.33
C GLU A 63 6.61 -5.84 -6.58
N GLU A 64 5.51 -5.07 -6.51
CA GLU A 64 5.05 -4.21 -7.61
C GLU A 64 6.15 -3.29 -8.11
N LYS A 65 6.81 -2.58 -7.18
CA LYS A 65 7.88 -1.63 -7.50
C LYS A 65 9.06 -2.32 -8.20
N ASN A 66 9.64 -3.34 -7.55
CA ASN A 66 10.91 -3.94 -7.96
C ASN A 66 10.77 -4.89 -9.16
N ILE A 67 9.61 -5.54 -9.29
CA ILE A 67 9.38 -6.57 -10.33
C ILE A 67 8.74 -5.92 -11.54
N LEU A 68 7.62 -5.21 -11.35
CA LEU A 68 6.77 -4.75 -12.44
C LEU A 68 7.10 -3.33 -12.88
N PHE A 69 7.04 -2.37 -11.95
CA PHE A 69 7.07 -0.95 -12.26
C PHE A 69 8.42 -0.45 -12.74
N ASP A 70 9.51 -0.90 -12.11
CA ASP A 70 10.87 -0.55 -12.55
C ASP A 70 11.13 -0.92 -14.02
N LYS A 71 10.52 -2.01 -14.49
CA LYS A 71 10.69 -2.51 -15.86
C LYS A 71 9.64 -1.93 -16.81
N ALA A 72 8.43 -1.69 -16.34
CA ALA A 72 7.38 -1.02 -17.10
C ALA A 72 7.72 0.46 -17.37
N LYS A 73 8.50 1.09 -16.49
CA LYS A 73 8.81 2.52 -16.55
C LYS A 73 9.30 2.98 -17.92
N SER A 74 10.19 2.23 -18.58
CA SER A 74 10.72 2.60 -19.91
C SER A 74 9.64 2.55 -21.00
N PHE A 75 8.72 1.59 -20.92
CA PHE A 75 7.64 1.41 -21.90
C PHE A 75 6.49 2.41 -21.70
N LEU A 76 6.33 2.93 -20.48
CA LEU A 76 5.28 3.89 -20.16
C LEU A 76 5.67 5.36 -20.39
N GLN A 77 6.97 5.68 -20.58
CA GLN A 77 7.45 7.08 -20.53
C GLN A 77 6.78 8.05 -21.53
N GLU A 78 6.32 7.53 -22.66
CA GLU A 78 5.76 8.31 -23.76
C GLU A 78 4.24 8.14 -23.91
N ASN A 79 3.55 7.57 -22.90
CA ASN A 79 2.10 7.40 -22.90
C ASN A 79 1.45 7.78 -21.56
N GLU A 80 0.12 7.72 -21.52
CA GLU A 80 -0.71 8.03 -20.35
C GLU A 80 -0.38 7.16 -19.11
N GLY A 81 0.18 5.97 -19.32
CA GLY A 81 0.64 5.08 -18.25
C GLY A 81 1.73 5.68 -17.37
N LYS A 82 2.55 6.62 -17.88
CA LYS A 82 3.53 7.34 -17.05
C LYS A 82 2.87 8.06 -15.87
N GLY A 83 1.77 8.77 -16.13
CA GLY A 83 1.08 9.54 -15.10
C GLY A 83 0.46 8.64 -14.03
N PHE A 84 -0.10 7.49 -14.43
CA PHE A 84 -0.62 6.50 -13.49
C PHE A 84 0.50 5.90 -12.64
N LEU A 85 1.64 5.53 -13.26
CA LEU A 85 2.78 4.97 -12.56
C LEU A 85 3.37 5.95 -11.53
N GLU A 86 3.59 7.21 -11.92
CA GLU A 86 4.10 8.25 -11.02
C GLU A 86 3.16 8.47 -9.82
N ARG A 87 1.84 8.44 -10.06
CA ARG A 87 0.84 8.57 -9.00
C ARG A 87 0.86 7.37 -8.04
N VAL A 88 0.89 6.15 -8.57
CA VAL A 88 0.94 4.92 -7.77
C VAL A 88 2.19 4.86 -6.90
N LEU A 89 3.36 5.15 -7.46
CA LEU A 89 4.62 5.19 -6.71
C LEU A 89 4.59 6.24 -5.59
N LYS A 90 4.00 7.42 -5.85
CA LYS A 90 3.83 8.45 -4.81
C LYS A 90 2.89 7.97 -3.70
N GLN A 91 1.83 7.23 -4.04
CA GLN A 91 0.92 6.64 -3.05
C GLN A 91 1.63 5.57 -2.20
N HIS A 92 2.50 4.73 -2.78
CA HIS A 92 3.33 3.79 -2.02
C HIS A 92 4.19 4.52 -0.98
N ASP A 93 4.93 5.56 -1.39
CA ASP A 93 5.74 6.38 -0.48
C ASP A 93 4.89 7.01 0.63
N GLU A 94 3.68 7.45 0.30
CA GLU A 94 2.73 7.98 1.28
C GLU A 94 2.23 6.92 2.25
N PHE A 95 1.94 5.68 1.81
CA PHE A 95 1.59 4.59 2.72
C PHE A 95 2.71 4.25 3.69
N TYR A 96 3.95 4.11 3.20
CA TYR A 96 5.10 3.85 4.07
C TYR A 96 5.21 4.93 5.16
N LYS A 97 5.07 6.20 4.77
CA LYS A 97 5.07 7.32 5.72
C LYS A 97 3.89 7.25 6.70
N LEU A 98 2.67 7.07 6.22
CA LEU A 98 1.47 7.05 7.05
C LEU A 98 1.50 5.91 8.08
N PHE A 99 1.91 4.72 7.68
CA PHE A 99 1.98 3.57 8.58
C PHE A 99 3.17 3.64 9.54
N GLN A 100 4.31 4.18 9.11
CA GLN A 100 5.42 4.51 10.00
C GLN A 100 4.98 5.54 11.07
N GLU A 101 4.26 6.58 10.66
CA GLU A 101 3.69 7.61 11.54
C GLU A 101 2.64 7.04 12.52
N LEU A 102 1.86 6.04 12.10
CA LEU A 102 0.93 5.33 12.98
C LEU A 102 1.66 4.41 13.98
N ASP A 103 2.73 3.73 13.55
CA ASP A 103 3.50 2.75 14.33
C ASP A 103 4.46 3.38 15.35
N GLN A 104 5.19 4.43 14.95
CA GLN A 104 6.14 5.14 15.81
C GLN A 104 5.47 5.91 16.96
N GLY A 105 4.15 5.81 17.06
CA GLY A 105 3.36 6.53 18.04
C GLY A 105 2.60 7.63 17.34
N SER A 106 1.34 7.32 17.07
CA SER A 106 0.26 8.27 17.23
C SER A 106 0.43 9.10 18.50
N GLU A 107 1.09 8.59 19.55
CA GLU A 107 1.55 9.38 20.71
C GLU A 107 2.47 10.57 20.38
N ASP A 108 3.43 10.48 19.46
CA ASP A 108 4.35 11.59 19.17
C ASP A 108 3.78 12.56 18.13
N ILE A 109 2.90 12.13 17.22
CA ILE A 109 2.14 13.04 16.35
C ILE A 109 1.03 13.78 17.12
N ILE A 110 0.41 13.08 18.08
CA ILE A 110 -0.54 13.67 19.03
C ILE A 110 0.23 14.59 19.99
N LYS A 111 1.41 14.19 20.51
CA LYS A 111 2.24 15.04 21.38
C LYS A 111 2.87 16.23 20.65
N GLU A 112 3.45 16.11 19.47
CA GLU A 112 4.15 17.22 18.79
C GLU A 112 3.20 18.38 18.44
N ARG A 113 1.89 18.12 18.37
CA ARG A 113 0.83 19.15 18.29
C ARG A 113 0.14 19.47 19.61
N LEU A 114 0.23 18.60 20.63
CA LEU A 114 -0.19 18.84 22.04
C LEU A 114 0.93 19.38 22.96
N VAL A 115 2.15 19.59 22.48
CA VAL A 115 3.31 20.10 23.25
C VAL A 115 3.09 21.55 23.75
N TYR A 116 1.92 22.15 23.47
CA TYR A 116 1.48 23.36 24.19
C TYR A 116 0.83 23.10 25.57
N THR A 117 0.49 21.87 25.93
CA THR A 117 -0.15 21.55 27.22
C THR A 117 0.35 20.21 27.73
N GLY A 118 1.43 20.24 28.51
CA GLY A 118 2.01 19.05 29.10
C GLY A 118 1.10 18.42 30.15
N GLU A 119 0.67 17.18 29.90
CA GLU A 119 0.45 16.07 30.86
C GLU A 119 -0.19 14.89 30.08
N PHE A 120 0.23 13.66 30.36
CA PHE A 120 -0.42 12.46 29.81
C PHE A 120 -1.81 12.29 30.48
N GLN A 121 -2.86 12.68 29.78
CA GLN A 121 -4.26 12.39 30.11
C GLN A 121 -4.89 11.55 29.00
N GLU A 122 -6.04 10.92 29.28
CA GLU A 122 -6.91 10.27 28.28
C GLU A 122 -6.98 11.11 27.01
N LEU A 123 -6.98 10.48 25.82
CA LEU A 123 -7.09 11.20 24.55
C LEU A 123 -8.32 12.11 24.63
N ASP A 124 -8.11 13.42 24.55
CA ASP A 124 -9.24 14.34 24.46
C ASP A 124 -10.00 14.11 23.13
N GLN A 125 -11.24 14.58 23.06
CA GLN A 125 -12.10 14.40 21.87
C GLN A 125 -11.41 14.86 20.57
N GLY A 126 -10.57 15.90 20.64
CA GLY A 126 -9.81 16.41 19.50
C GLY A 126 -8.74 15.43 19.00
N SER A 127 -8.07 14.72 19.90
CA SER A 127 -7.07 13.71 19.55
C SER A 127 -7.71 12.46 18.92
N GLU A 128 -8.90 12.06 19.38
CA GLU A 128 -9.67 10.97 18.77
C GLU A 128 -10.12 11.31 17.34
N ASP A 129 -10.59 12.55 17.12
CA ASP A 129 -11.03 13.00 15.79
C ASP A 129 -9.87 12.99 14.78
N ILE A 130 -8.66 13.39 15.20
CA ILE A 130 -7.45 13.34 14.35
C ILE A 130 -7.11 11.89 13.95
N ILE A 131 -7.10 10.95 14.91
CA ILE A 131 -6.83 9.54 14.60
C ILE A 131 -7.89 9.00 13.63
N LYS A 132 -9.16 9.32 13.88
CA LYS A 132 -10.26 8.88 13.03
C LYS A 132 -10.15 9.43 11.61
N GLU A 133 -9.89 10.72 11.45
CA GLU A 133 -9.66 11.36 10.13
C GLU A 133 -8.50 10.69 9.40
N ARG A 134 -7.41 10.41 10.11
CA ARG A 134 -6.24 9.72 9.56
C ARG A 134 -6.57 8.32 9.06
N LEU A 135 -7.30 7.53 9.86
CA LEU A 135 -7.73 6.19 9.47
C LEU A 135 -8.62 6.24 8.23
N VAL A 136 -9.61 7.13 8.20
CA VAL A 136 -10.49 7.32 7.03
C VAL A 136 -9.70 7.71 5.80
N TYR A 137 -8.78 8.69 5.92
CA TYR A 137 -7.91 9.11 4.83
C TYR A 137 -7.07 7.96 4.27
N THR A 138 -6.43 7.16 5.13
CA THR A 138 -5.67 5.98 4.72
C THR A 138 -6.55 4.98 3.96
N GLY A 139 -7.79 4.79 4.41
CA GLY A 139 -8.74 3.91 3.72
C GLY A 139 -9.15 4.43 2.34
N GLU A 140 -9.44 5.71 2.21
CA GLU A 140 -9.77 6.34 0.91
C GLU A 140 -8.58 6.30 -0.05
N LEU A 141 -7.37 6.55 0.46
CA LEU A 141 -6.14 6.45 -0.32
C LEU A 141 -5.94 5.03 -0.87
N LEU A 142 -6.19 4.00 -0.05
CA LEU A 142 -6.05 2.60 -0.43
C LEU A 142 -7.11 2.13 -1.44
N ASP A 143 -8.38 2.52 -1.27
CA ASP A 143 -9.42 2.25 -2.29
C ASP A 143 -9.08 2.94 -3.62
N ASN A 144 -8.61 4.20 -3.57
CA ASN A 144 -8.22 4.92 -4.77
C ASN A 144 -7.00 4.29 -5.46
N HIS A 145 -6.00 3.88 -4.68
CA HIS A 145 -4.78 3.25 -5.15
C HIS A 145 -5.06 1.98 -5.95
N VAL A 146 -5.75 1.01 -5.33
CA VAL A 146 -6.12 -0.25 -5.99
C VAL A 146 -6.94 0.00 -7.26
N ARG A 147 -7.82 1.00 -7.26
CA ARG A 147 -8.61 1.33 -8.46
C ARG A 147 -7.74 1.81 -9.61
N ILE A 148 -6.74 2.64 -9.35
CA ILE A 148 -5.84 3.15 -10.39
C ILE A 148 -4.99 2.01 -10.94
N GLU A 149 -4.44 1.18 -10.06
CA GLU A 149 -3.65 0.02 -10.49
C GLU A 149 -4.45 -0.91 -11.38
N GLU A 150 -5.63 -1.30 -10.92
CA GLU A 150 -6.49 -2.20 -11.66
C GLU A 150 -7.04 -1.56 -12.94
N ARG A 151 -7.56 -0.34 -12.90
CA ARG A 151 -8.36 0.20 -14.01
C ARG A 151 -7.54 0.93 -15.05
N ASP A 152 -6.38 1.44 -14.66
CA ASP A 152 -5.61 2.36 -15.48
C ASP A 152 -4.19 1.85 -15.71
N LEU A 153 -3.42 1.58 -14.66
CA LEU A 153 -2.01 1.21 -14.77
C LEU A 153 -1.79 -0.20 -15.35
N PHE A 154 -2.46 -1.22 -14.81
CA PHE A 154 -2.33 -2.59 -15.32
C PHE A 154 -2.77 -2.72 -16.78
N PRO A 155 -3.90 -2.13 -17.22
CA PRO A 155 -4.24 -2.07 -18.64
C PRO A 155 -3.21 -1.33 -19.48
N ALA A 156 -2.63 -0.23 -18.99
CA ALA A 156 -1.56 0.46 -19.71
C ALA A 156 -0.34 -0.46 -19.88
N ILE A 157 0.05 -1.19 -18.84
CA ILE A 157 1.15 -2.17 -18.92
C ILE A 157 0.81 -3.27 -19.94
N GLU A 158 -0.40 -3.84 -19.88
CA GLU A 158 -0.84 -4.89 -20.81
C GLU A 158 -0.84 -4.40 -22.28
N ASN A 159 -1.15 -3.12 -22.52
CA ASN A 159 -1.28 -2.57 -23.88
C ASN A 159 0.04 -2.03 -24.46
N PHE A 160 0.97 -1.56 -23.62
CA PHE A 160 2.15 -0.83 -24.08
C PHE A 160 3.47 -1.63 -23.96
N THR A 161 3.45 -2.87 -23.47
CA THR A 161 4.61 -3.76 -23.58
C THR A 161 4.75 -4.28 -25.02
N PRO A 162 5.93 -4.14 -25.67
CA PRO A 162 6.13 -4.52 -27.08
C PRO A 162 6.30 -6.04 -27.30
N VAL A 163 6.42 -6.81 -26.23
CA VAL A 163 6.43 -8.27 -26.20
C VAL A 163 5.23 -8.74 -25.39
N SER A 164 4.85 -10.01 -25.50
CA SER A 164 3.78 -10.53 -24.65
C SER A 164 4.12 -10.32 -23.17
N LEU A 165 3.12 -10.12 -22.30
CA LEU A 165 3.41 -9.83 -20.90
C LEU A 165 4.14 -11.00 -20.20
N ASN A 166 3.96 -12.23 -20.70
CA ASN A 166 4.76 -13.39 -20.27
C ASN A 166 6.23 -13.24 -20.67
N GLU A 167 6.55 -12.90 -21.92
CA GLU A 167 7.95 -12.65 -22.33
C GLU A 167 8.54 -11.45 -21.59
N PHE A 168 7.74 -10.41 -21.35
CA PHE A 168 8.13 -9.27 -20.53
C PHE A 168 8.52 -9.76 -19.12
N LEU A 169 7.67 -10.55 -18.44
CA LEU A 169 7.94 -11.15 -17.13
C LEU A 169 9.10 -12.16 -17.12
N GLU A 170 9.29 -12.95 -18.17
CA GLU A 170 10.42 -13.90 -18.28
C GLU A 170 11.75 -13.16 -18.40
N LEU A 171 11.79 -12.05 -19.16
CA LEU A 171 12.94 -11.14 -19.18
C LEU A 171 13.22 -10.60 -17.77
N ILE A 172 12.18 -10.38 -16.95
CA ILE A 172 12.35 -9.95 -15.56
C ILE A 172 13.10 -11.01 -14.75
N CYS A 173 12.72 -12.28 -14.88
CA CYS A 173 13.33 -13.41 -14.18
C CYS A 173 14.79 -13.62 -14.61
N VAL A 174 15.06 -13.61 -15.91
CA VAL A 174 16.42 -13.80 -16.47
C VAL A 174 17.37 -12.66 -16.11
N MET A 175 16.88 -11.41 -16.06
CA MET A 175 17.71 -10.27 -15.66
C MET A 175 18.01 -10.23 -14.15
N ASN A 176 17.08 -10.71 -13.30
CA ASN A 176 17.32 -10.80 -11.85
C ASN A 176 18.25 -11.96 -11.45
N LEU A 177 18.39 -12.99 -12.29
CA LEU A 177 19.40 -14.05 -12.11
C LEU A 177 20.83 -13.60 -12.46
N LYS A 178 20.99 -12.47 -13.16
CA LYS A 178 22.32 -11.92 -13.50
C LYS A 178 22.88 -10.94 -12.45
N THR A 179 22.13 -10.64 -11.39
CA THR A 179 22.57 -9.75 -10.30
C THR A 179 22.84 -10.47 -8.98
N VAL A 180 22.82 -11.81 -8.96
CA VAL A 180 23.28 -12.60 -7.82
C VAL A 180 24.59 -13.30 -8.19
N ASP A 181 25.66 -12.51 -8.29
CA ASP A 181 27.01 -13.05 -8.12
C ASP A 181 27.26 -13.17 -6.60
N HIS A 182 26.77 -14.26 -6.00
CA HIS A 182 27.34 -14.75 -4.76
C HIS A 182 28.61 -15.53 -5.10
N SER A 183 29.67 -14.79 -5.45
CA SER A 183 31.03 -15.30 -5.30
C SER A 183 31.35 -15.32 -3.81
N PRO A 184 31.59 -16.48 -3.19
CA PRO A 184 32.06 -16.52 -1.81
C PRO A 184 33.52 -16.05 -1.81
N ILE A 185 33.79 -14.88 -1.25
CA ILE A 185 35.16 -14.56 -0.85
C ILE A 185 35.45 -15.41 0.38
N MET A 186 36.10 -16.55 0.12
CA MET A 186 36.92 -17.24 1.10
C MET A 186 37.90 -16.24 1.73
N GLN A 187 37.84 -16.13 3.05
CA GLN A 187 39.00 -16.19 3.94
C GLN A 187 38.54 -16.54 5.35
#